data_AF-A0A9X3B7G4-F1
#
_entry.id   AF-A0A9X3B7G4-F1
#
_cell.length_a   1.000
_cell.length_b   1.000
_cell.length_c   1.000
_cell.angle_alpha   90.00
_cell.angle_beta   90.00
_cell.angle_gamma   90.00
#
_symmetry.space_group_name_H-M   'P 1'
#
loop_
_entity.id
_entity.type
_entity.pdbx_description
1 polymer ?
#
loop_
_entity_poly.entity_id
_entity_poly.type
_entity_poly.pdbx_seq_one_letter_code
_entity_poly.pdbx_strand_id
1 'polypeptide(L)'
;MVKEHAILAILWMGYCAIHSILASSRAKKMAGSILKEHFKYYRLYYSLFAFIGLVSLLYYLTRMHSYLLLTRTTIYYIIGSIMGLGGLTVMFICIKKYFVQLSGLKSLYIEEKASSELMITGIHTYLRHPLYAGTFLFIWGLWILFPYLSLLISNIIITIYTIIGIGWEERKLVKEFGESYVRYKMKVPKLIPSLRKGGGGKLNK
;
A
#
# COMPACT_ATOMS: atom_id res chain seq x y z
N MET A 1 22.06 2.34 19.83
CA MET A 1 21.36 3.36 19.01
C MET A 1 21.67 3.29 17.51
N VAL A 2 22.83 3.69 16.97
CA VAL A 2 23.07 3.63 15.48
C VAL A 2 22.91 2.22 14.91
N LYS A 3 23.45 1.21 15.61
CA LYS A 3 23.27 -0.22 15.26
C LYS A 3 21.80 -0.63 15.18
N GLU A 4 20.95 -0.15 16.08
CA GLU A 4 19.50 -0.45 16.08
C GLU A 4 18.79 0.14 14.86
N HIS A 5 19.16 1.34 14.42
CA HIS A 5 18.57 1.97 13.23
C HIS A 5 19.02 1.25 11.94
N ALA A 6 20.26 0.75 11.89
CA ALA A 6 20.72 -0.10 10.80
C ALA A 6 19.97 -1.43 10.75
N ILE A 7 19.75 -2.07 11.91
CA ILE A 7 18.94 -3.29 12.03
C ILE A 7 17.51 -3.01 11.54
N LEU A 8 16.88 -1.92 11.98
CA LEU A 8 15.55 -1.51 11.53
C LEU A 8 15.48 -1.39 10.00
N ALA A 9 16.46 -0.72 9.38
CA ALA A 9 16.50 -0.56 7.93
C ALA A 9 16.63 -1.91 7.22
N ILE A 10 17.50 -2.81 7.71
CA ILE A 10 17.66 -4.17 7.18
C ILE A 10 16.37 -4.97 7.31
N LEU A 11 15.70 -4.90 8.46
CA LEU A 11 14.44 -5.60 8.70
C LEU A 11 13.33 -5.09 7.77
N TRP A 12 13.23 -3.77 7.56
CA TRP A 12 12.30 -3.18 6.58
C TRP A 12 12.60 -3.62 5.15
N MET A 13 13.87 -3.55 4.72
CA MET A 13 14.27 -3.98 3.37
C MET A 13 14.01 -5.47 3.17
N GLY A 14 14.32 -6.30 4.17
CA GLY A 14 14.05 -7.74 4.16
C GLY A 14 12.55 -8.03 4.07
N TYR A 15 11.72 -7.35 4.87
CA TYR A 15 10.27 -7.46 4.80
C TYR A 15 9.74 -7.07 3.41
N CYS A 16 10.16 -5.92 2.87
CA CYS A 16 9.77 -5.45 1.54
C CYS A 16 10.18 -6.44 0.44
N ALA A 17 11.38 -7.01 0.52
CA ALA A 17 11.88 -8.00 -0.42
C ALA A 17 11.05 -9.29 -0.36
N ILE A 18 10.87 -9.86 0.82
CA ILE A 18 10.08 -11.09 1.01
C ILE A 18 8.64 -10.87 0.55
N HIS A 19 8.03 -9.74 0.95
CA HIS A 19 6.68 -9.38 0.54
C HIS A 19 6.56 -9.27 -0.99
N SER A 20 7.53 -8.68 -1.67
CA SER A 20 7.55 -8.58 -3.13
C SER A 20 7.77 -9.91 -3.82
N ILE A 21 8.66 -10.75 -3.29
CA ILE A 21 8.92 -12.10 -3.82
C ILE A 21 7.64 -12.92 -3.75
N LEU A 22 6.98 -12.96 -2.60
CA LEU A 22 5.71 -13.68 -2.43
C LEU A 22 4.58 -13.07 -3.28
N ALA A 23 4.54 -11.75 -3.46
CA ALA A 23 3.56 -11.12 -4.33
C ALA A 23 3.75 -11.46 -5.82
N SER A 24 4.96 -11.85 -6.22
CA SER A 24 5.36 -12.04 -7.61
C SER A 24 4.62 -13.17 -8.32
N SER A 25 4.50 -13.07 -9.65
CA SER A 25 3.91 -14.13 -10.48
C SER A 25 4.70 -15.43 -10.42
N ARG A 26 6.02 -15.38 -10.24
CA ARG A 26 6.88 -16.56 -10.12
C ARG A 26 6.58 -17.33 -8.85
N ALA A 27 6.53 -16.66 -7.70
CA ALA A 27 6.19 -17.30 -6.43
C ALA A 27 4.79 -17.90 -6.45
N LYS A 28 3.82 -17.22 -7.07
CA LYS A 28 2.46 -17.76 -7.26
C LYS A 28 2.45 -19.02 -8.14
N LYS A 29 3.20 -19.05 -9.24
CA LYS A 29 3.31 -20.25 -10.10
C LYS A 29 3.93 -21.42 -9.34
N MET A 30 5.01 -21.18 -8.60
CA MET A 30 5.68 -22.20 -7.79
C MET A 30 4.79 -22.70 -6.64
N ALA A 31 4.09 -21.79 -5.96
CA ALA A 31 3.12 -22.16 -4.94
C ALA A 31 1.95 -22.96 -5.53
N GLY A 32 1.53 -22.65 -6.77
CA GLY A 32 0.52 -23.44 -7.49
C GLY A 32 0.96 -24.88 -7.73
N SER A 33 2.21 -25.11 -8.13
CA SER A 33 2.73 -26.48 -8.32
C SER A 33 2.87 -27.27 -7.02
N ILE A 34 3.15 -26.59 -5.90
CA ILE A 34 3.35 -27.23 -4.59
C ILE A 34 2.00 -27.48 -3.89
N LEU A 35 1.14 -26.46 -3.83
CA LEU A 35 -0.08 -26.48 -3.04
C LEU A 35 -1.28 -27.13 -3.76
N LYS A 36 -1.26 -27.21 -5.10
CA LYS A 36 -2.34 -27.80 -5.92
C LYS A 36 -3.72 -27.29 -5.47
N GLU A 37 -4.59 -28.17 -4.97
CA GLU A 37 -5.93 -27.87 -4.43
C GLU A 37 -5.95 -26.82 -3.31
N HIS A 38 -4.86 -26.70 -2.55
CA HIS A 38 -4.72 -25.73 -1.46
C HIS A 38 -4.27 -24.35 -1.95
N PHE A 39 -3.98 -24.17 -3.25
CA PHE A 39 -3.55 -22.88 -3.79
C PHE A 39 -4.61 -21.78 -3.60
N LYS A 40 -5.90 -22.14 -3.50
CA LYS A 40 -6.99 -21.21 -3.17
C LYS A 40 -6.78 -20.44 -1.86
N TYR A 41 -6.03 -21.00 -0.91
CA TYR A 41 -5.69 -20.37 0.37
C TYR A 41 -4.41 -19.51 0.32
N TYR A 42 -3.64 -19.56 -0.76
CA TYR A 42 -2.35 -18.87 -0.87
C TYR A 42 -2.46 -17.37 -0.57
N ARG A 43 -3.49 -16.70 -1.10
CA ARG A 43 -3.69 -15.27 -0.89
C ARG A 43 -3.98 -14.93 0.56
N LEU A 44 -4.74 -15.78 1.26
CA LEU A 44 -5.02 -15.61 2.69
C LEU A 44 -3.73 -15.79 3.52
N TYR A 45 -2.96 -16.84 3.28
CA TYR A 45 -1.68 -17.06 3.97
C TYR A 45 -0.69 -15.93 3.73
N TYR A 46 -0.60 -15.47 2.48
CA TYR A 46 0.21 -14.32 2.12
C TYR A 46 -0.22 -13.05 2.88
N SER A 47 -1.51 -12.74 2.93
CA SER A 47 -2.02 -11.56 3.64
C SER A 47 -1.78 -11.66 5.15
N LEU A 48 -1.94 -12.83 5.75
CA LEU A 48 -1.62 -13.07 7.17
C LEU A 48 -0.13 -12.90 7.45
N PHE A 49 0.73 -13.49 6.63
CA PHE A 49 2.18 -13.32 6.75
C PHE A 49 2.59 -11.85 6.63
N ALA A 50 2.06 -11.14 5.63
CA ALA A 50 2.32 -9.72 5.44
C ALA A 50 1.87 -8.89 6.63
N PHE A 51 0.70 -9.18 7.20
CA PHE A 51 0.16 -8.50 8.37
C PHE A 51 0.99 -8.76 9.63
N ILE A 52 1.31 -10.02 9.92
CA ILE A 52 2.14 -10.41 11.08
C ILE A 52 3.50 -9.75 10.97
N GLY A 53 4.17 -9.84 9.81
CA GLY A 53 5.47 -9.21 9.60
C GLY A 53 5.44 -7.70 9.79
N LEU A 54 4.39 -7.03 9.32
CA LEU A 54 4.19 -5.59 9.55
C LEU A 54 4.02 -5.28 11.04
N VAL A 55 3.16 -6.01 11.76
CA VAL A 55 2.93 -5.82 13.20
C VAL A 55 4.21 -6.08 14.00
N SER A 56 5.00 -7.10 13.64
CA SER A 56 6.29 -7.37 14.28
C SER A 56 7.28 -6.24 14.07
N LEU A 57 7.37 -5.66 12.87
CA LEU A 57 8.20 -4.48 12.60
C LEU A 57 7.75 -3.25 13.41
N LEU A 58 6.44 -3.00 13.46
CA LEU A 58 5.90 -1.90 14.25
C LEU A 58 6.13 -2.10 15.75
N TYR A 59 6.02 -3.33 16.24
CA TYR A 59 6.35 -3.67 17.63
C TYR A 59 7.84 -3.44 17.93
N TYR A 60 8.74 -3.83 17.02
CA TYR A 60 10.16 -3.52 17.15
C TYR A 60 10.41 -2.00 17.18
N LEU A 61 9.72 -1.26 16.30
CA LEU A 61 9.81 0.20 16.20
C LEU A 61 9.39 0.91 17.50
N THR A 62 8.39 0.42 18.22
CA THR A 62 7.94 1.04 19.49
C THR A 62 8.84 0.71 20.69
N ARG A 63 9.67 -0.33 20.59
CA ARG A 63 10.55 -0.79 21.66
C ARG A 63 11.98 -0.27 21.54
N MET A 64 12.39 0.13 20.34
CA MET A 64 13.75 0.64 20.11
C MET A 64 13.93 2.07 20.60
N HIS A 65 15.15 2.43 20.99
CA HIS A 65 15.47 3.81 21.31
C HIS A 65 15.77 4.60 20.04
N SER A 66 15.15 5.77 19.87
CA SER A 66 15.36 6.61 18.70
C SER A 66 15.64 8.07 19.06
N TYR A 67 16.45 8.70 18.23
CA TYR A 67 16.78 10.12 18.36
C TYR A 67 15.58 10.97 17.97
N LEU A 68 15.25 11.94 18.82
CA LEU A 68 14.30 12.99 18.49
C LEU A 68 15.02 14.01 17.59
N LEU A 69 14.56 14.15 16.34
CA LEU A 69 15.20 15.00 15.34
C LEU A 69 14.71 16.46 15.41
N LEU A 70 13.45 16.67 15.78
CA LEU A 70 12.83 17.99 15.86
C LEU A 70 12.19 18.19 17.24
N THR A 71 12.23 19.43 17.73
CA THR A 71 11.50 19.81 18.93
C THR A 71 10.00 19.75 18.65
N ARG A 72 9.24 19.15 19.58
CA ARG A 72 7.80 19.01 19.44
C ARG A 72 7.13 20.34 19.81
N THR A 73 6.53 20.97 18.81
CA THR A 73 5.81 22.24 18.96
C THR A 73 4.32 22.01 18.69
N THR A 74 3.45 22.91 19.19
CA THR A 74 2.00 22.82 18.98
C THR A 74 1.61 22.78 17.51
N ILE A 75 2.33 23.51 16.65
CA ILE A 75 2.08 23.52 15.20
C ILE A 75 2.31 22.12 14.59
N TYR A 76 3.34 21.39 15.02
CA TYR A 76 3.59 20.02 14.56
C TYR A 76 2.52 19.05 15.05
N TYR A 77 2.02 19.22 16.27
CA TYR A 77 0.88 18.42 16.75
C TYR A 77 -0.36 18.62 15.88
N ILE A 78 -0.71 19.87 15.57
CA ILE A 78 -1.88 20.19 14.74
C ILE A 78 -1.71 19.62 13.32
N ILE A 79 -0.61 19.94 12.64
CA ILE A 79 -0.36 19.50 11.25
C ILE A 79 -0.29 17.97 11.19
N GLY A 80 0.49 17.36 12.09
CA GLY A 80 0.68 15.92 12.13
C GLY A 80 -0.63 15.18 12.43
N SER A 81 -1.48 15.69 13.32
CA SER A 81 -2.79 15.11 13.61
C SER A 81 -3.75 15.23 12.42
N ILE A 82 -3.80 16.38 11.75
CA ILE A 82 -4.63 16.57 10.55
C ILE A 82 -4.21 15.59 9.45
N MET A 83 -2.90 15.51 9.16
CA MET A 83 -2.36 14.60 8.15
C MET A 83 -2.56 13.13 8.52
N GLY A 84 -2.26 12.78 9.77
CA GLY A 84 -2.39 11.42 10.29
C GLY A 84 -3.84 10.93 10.26
N LEU A 85 -4.77 11.71 10.83
CA LEU A 85 -6.19 11.36 10.85
C LEU A 85 -6.78 11.35 9.44
N GLY A 86 -6.47 12.35 8.60
CA GLY A 86 -6.91 12.39 7.21
C GLY A 86 -6.43 11.19 6.40
N GLY A 87 -5.15 10.81 6.55
CA GLY A 87 -4.58 9.62 5.94
C GLY A 87 -5.28 8.34 6.41
N LEU A 88 -5.49 8.21 7.73
CA LEU A 88 -6.18 7.06 8.32
C LEU A 88 -7.63 6.93 7.81
N THR A 89 -8.36 8.04 7.69
CA THR A 89 -9.72 8.06 7.13
C THR A 89 -9.73 7.58 5.68
N VAL A 90 -8.82 8.08 4.83
CA VAL A 90 -8.72 7.63 3.43
C VAL A 90 -8.39 6.14 3.35
N MET A 91 -7.44 5.67 4.17
CA MET A 91 -7.10 4.25 4.26
C MET A 91 -8.30 3.42 4.68
N PHE A 92 -9.05 3.84 5.70
CA PHE A 92 -10.23 3.13 6.19
C PHE A 92 -11.32 3.02 5.11
N ILE A 93 -11.60 4.11 4.38
CA ILE A 93 -12.55 4.10 3.26
C ILE A 93 -12.12 3.09 2.18
N CYS A 94 -10.84 3.08 1.81
CA CYS A 94 -10.31 2.18 0.80
C CYS A 94 -10.32 0.71 1.27
N ILE A 95 -9.85 0.43 2.48
CA ILE A 95 -9.81 -0.92 3.04
C ILE A 95 -11.23 -1.46 3.18
N LYS A 96 -12.19 -0.69 3.70
CA LYS A 96 -13.59 -1.11 3.81
C LYS A 96 -14.19 -1.47 2.44
N LYS A 97 -13.90 -0.65 1.42
CA LYS A 97 -14.37 -0.90 0.04
C LYS A 97 -13.76 -2.15 -0.60
N TYR A 98 -12.49 -2.44 -0.30
CA TYR A 98 -11.71 -3.50 -0.96
C TYR A 98 -11.33 -4.67 -0.04
N PHE A 99 -11.97 -4.80 1.13
CA PHE A 99 -11.57 -5.73 2.18
C PHE A 99 -11.51 -7.18 1.71
N VAL A 100 -12.57 -7.63 1.02
CA VAL A 100 -12.68 -9.02 0.54
C VAL A 100 -11.63 -9.32 -0.54
N GLN A 101 -11.31 -8.33 -1.37
CA GLN A 101 -10.23 -8.42 -2.36
C GLN A 101 -8.87 -8.45 -1.66
N LEU A 102 -8.59 -7.55 -0.72
CA LEU A 102 -7.29 -7.46 -0.04
C LEU A 102 -6.99 -8.66 0.85
N SER A 103 -7.98 -9.15 1.61
CA SER A 103 -7.85 -10.29 2.53
C SER A 103 -7.62 -11.63 1.82
N GLY A 104 -7.96 -11.72 0.54
CA GLY A 104 -7.93 -12.97 -0.21
C GLY A 104 -9.11 -13.89 0.07
N LEU A 105 -10.07 -13.49 0.91
CA LEU A 105 -11.30 -14.24 1.13
C LEU A 105 -12.09 -14.44 -0.17
N LYS A 106 -11.97 -13.52 -1.13
CA LYS A 106 -12.61 -13.66 -2.45
C LYS A 106 -12.29 -14.99 -3.14
N SER A 107 -11.05 -15.50 -3.04
CA SER A 107 -10.67 -16.77 -3.70
C SER A 107 -11.27 -18.01 -3.06
N LEU A 108 -11.92 -17.88 -1.91
CA LEU A 108 -12.61 -18.98 -1.23
C LEU A 108 -14.07 -19.10 -1.65
N TYR A 109 -14.68 -18.03 -2.17
CA TYR A 109 -16.13 -17.96 -2.39
C TYR A 109 -16.53 -17.60 -3.83
N ILE A 110 -15.62 -17.09 -4.66
CA ILE A 110 -15.95 -16.59 -6.01
C ILE A 110 -14.91 -17.08 -7.03
N GLU A 111 -15.34 -17.91 -7.98
CA GLU A 111 -14.59 -18.17 -9.21
C GLU A 111 -14.58 -16.92 -10.09
N GLU A 112 -13.39 -16.42 -10.39
CA GLU A 112 -13.22 -15.15 -11.07
C GLU A 112 -13.27 -15.35 -12.60
N LYS A 113 -14.36 -14.90 -13.25
CA LYS A 113 -14.28 -14.57 -14.67
C LYS A 113 -13.46 -13.29 -14.82
N ALA A 114 -12.42 -13.32 -15.63
CA ALA A 114 -11.64 -12.14 -15.97
C ALA A 114 -12.57 -11.07 -16.58
N SER A 115 -12.83 -9.99 -15.85
CA SER A 115 -13.59 -8.85 -16.36
C SER A 115 -12.73 -8.12 -17.38
N SER A 116 -13.22 -8.01 -18.61
CA SER A 116 -12.58 -7.20 -19.66
C SER A 116 -12.75 -5.70 -19.43
N GLU A 117 -13.67 -5.29 -18.56
CA GLU A 117 -14.04 -3.89 -18.33
C GLU A 117 -13.30 -3.28 -17.13
N LEU A 118 -12.74 -2.09 -17.34
CA LEU A 118 -12.19 -1.24 -16.28
C LEU A 118 -13.29 -0.36 -15.69
N MET A 119 -13.65 -0.60 -14.43
CA MET A 119 -14.66 0.18 -13.72
C MET A 119 -14.01 1.23 -12.81
N ILE A 120 -14.25 2.50 -13.09
CA ILE A 120 -13.67 3.63 -12.34
C ILE A 120 -14.77 4.37 -11.60
N THR A 121 -14.77 4.25 -10.27
CA THR A 121 -15.82 4.80 -9.39
C THR A 121 -15.26 5.39 -8.10
N GLY A 122 -15.99 6.36 -7.54
CA GLY A 122 -15.67 6.99 -6.26
C GLY A 122 -14.34 7.74 -6.27
N ILE A 123 -13.54 7.53 -5.23
CA ILE A 123 -12.27 8.24 -5.03
C ILE A 123 -11.25 8.02 -6.17
N HIS A 124 -11.35 6.91 -6.91
CA HIS A 124 -10.51 6.65 -8.08
C HIS A 124 -10.75 7.61 -9.25
N THR A 125 -11.83 8.42 -9.22
CA THR A 125 -12.04 9.48 -10.23
C THR A 125 -11.20 10.73 -9.98
N TYR A 126 -10.60 10.86 -8.79
CA TYR A 126 -9.81 12.01 -8.37
C TYR A 126 -8.31 11.72 -8.35
N LEU A 127 -7.93 10.48 -8.00
CA LEU A 127 -6.56 9.98 -8.11
C LEU A 127 -6.53 8.46 -8.27
N ARG A 128 -5.47 7.94 -8.89
CA ARG A 128 -5.40 6.51 -9.25
C ARG A 128 -5.19 5.59 -8.05
N HIS A 129 -4.43 6.06 -7.06
CA HIS A 129 -3.94 5.25 -5.93
C HIS A 129 -4.33 5.81 -4.56
N PRO A 130 -5.64 5.83 -4.22
CA PRO A 130 -6.16 6.44 -3.00
C PRO A 130 -5.63 5.80 -1.73
N LEU A 131 -5.48 4.47 -1.69
CA LEU A 131 -4.92 3.77 -0.54
C LEU A 131 -3.47 4.19 -0.29
N TYR A 132 -2.63 4.30 -1.33
CA TYR A 132 -1.24 4.74 -1.19
C TYR A 132 -1.12 6.20 -0.80
N ALA A 133 -1.96 7.07 -1.35
CA ALA A 133 -2.02 8.48 -0.93
C ALA A 133 -2.39 8.59 0.56
N GLY A 134 -3.38 7.82 1.01
CA GLY A 134 -3.75 7.71 2.42
C GLY A 134 -2.60 7.20 3.30
N THR A 135 -1.88 6.16 2.85
CA THR A 135 -0.70 5.65 3.54
C THR A 135 0.38 6.71 3.67
N PHE A 136 0.69 7.47 2.61
CA PHE A 136 1.69 8.53 2.68
C PHE A 136 1.28 9.66 3.62
N LEU A 137 0.03 10.12 3.56
CA LEU A 137 -0.49 11.10 4.51
C LEU A 137 -0.36 10.61 5.96
N PHE A 138 -0.72 9.35 6.20
CA PHE A 138 -0.66 8.74 7.52
C PHE A 138 0.76 8.65 8.06
N ILE A 139 1.68 8.01 7.33
CA ILE A 139 3.04 7.77 7.83
C ILE A 139 3.81 9.08 8.02
N TRP A 140 3.67 10.04 7.10
CA TRP A 140 4.34 11.34 7.21
C TRP A 140 3.68 12.23 8.27
N GLY A 141 2.36 12.16 8.44
CA GLY A 141 1.65 12.79 9.57
C GLY A 141 2.14 12.26 10.92
N LEU A 142 2.31 10.93 11.06
CA LEU A 142 2.88 10.31 12.26
C LEU A 142 4.31 10.77 12.53
N TRP A 143 5.15 10.94 11.50
CA TRP A 143 6.50 11.45 11.69
C TRP A 143 6.51 12.92 12.12
N ILE A 144 5.58 13.74 11.63
CA ILE A 144 5.46 15.13 12.10
C ILE A 144 5.03 15.17 13.58
N LEU A 145 4.13 14.28 14.01
CA LEU A 145 3.74 14.14 15.42
C LEU A 145 4.89 13.64 16.30
N PHE A 146 5.63 12.66 15.80
CA PHE A 146 6.69 11.97 16.50
C PHE A 146 7.95 11.97 15.62
N PRO A 147 8.75 13.07 15.64
CA PRO A 147 9.87 13.27 14.71
C PRO A 147 11.09 12.45 15.13
N TYR A 148 10.92 11.14 15.23
CA TYR A 148 11.95 10.18 15.55
C TYR A 148 12.69 9.74 14.28
N LEU A 149 14.00 9.50 14.41
CA LEU A 149 14.83 8.99 13.33
C LEU A 149 14.34 7.62 12.82
N SER A 150 13.83 6.77 13.71
CA SER A 150 13.30 5.44 13.35
C SER A 150 12.08 5.53 12.43
N LEU A 151 11.17 6.48 12.70
CA LEU A 151 10.02 6.77 11.84
C LEU A 151 10.46 7.38 10.51
N LEU A 152 11.47 8.25 10.50
CA LEU A 152 12.00 8.81 9.25
C LEU A 152 12.55 7.71 8.33
N ILE A 153 13.40 6.82 8.86
CA ILE A 153 13.97 5.69 8.11
C ILE A 153 12.87 4.79 7.57
N SER A 154 11.91 4.42 8.44
CA SER A 154 10.76 3.59 8.05
C SER A 154 9.96 4.25 6.92
N ASN A 155 9.64 5.53 7.04
CA ASN A 155 8.87 6.28 6.06
C ASN A 155 9.57 6.38 4.71
N ILE A 156 10.89 6.61 4.68
CA ILE A 156 11.67 6.67 3.45
C ILE A 156 11.62 5.31 2.74
N ILE A 157 11.86 4.21 3.46
CA ILE A 157 11.84 2.87 2.88
C ILE A 157 10.44 2.52 2.35
N ILE A 158 9.40 2.76 3.15
CA ILE A 158 8.00 2.54 2.74
C ILE A 158 7.66 3.39 1.51
N THR A 159 8.07 4.66 1.47
CA THR A 159 7.81 5.56 0.34
C THR A 159 8.45 5.03 -0.94
N ILE A 160 9.74 4.72 -0.91
CA ILE A 160 10.47 4.18 -2.07
C ILE A 160 9.81 2.87 -2.54
N TYR A 161 9.56 1.96 -1.59
CA TYR A 161 8.92 0.68 -1.86
C TYR A 161 7.55 0.83 -2.54
N THR A 162 6.69 1.70 -2.00
CA THR A 162 5.35 1.95 -2.56
C THR A 162 5.42 2.63 -3.93
N ILE A 163 6.34 3.57 -4.16
CA ILE A 163 6.50 4.20 -5.49
C ILE A 163 6.91 3.18 -6.56
N ILE A 164 7.83 2.26 -6.22
CA ILE A 164 8.21 1.14 -7.10
C ILE A 164 6.99 0.23 -7.35
N GLY A 165 6.29 -0.14 -6.28
CA GLY A 165 5.08 -0.98 -6.33
C GLY A 165 4.00 -0.41 -7.24
N ILE A 166 3.74 0.90 -7.14
CA ILE A 166 2.80 1.60 -8.03
C ILE A 166 3.22 1.42 -9.50
N GLY A 167 4.51 1.58 -9.82
CA GLY A 167 5.00 1.37 -11.18
C GLY A 167 4.71 -0.03 -11.72
N TRP A 168 4.82 -1.06 -10.86
CA TRP A 168 4.54 -2.44 -11.23
C TRP A 168 3.05 -2.69 -11.39
N GLU A 169 2.24 -2.14 -10.49
CA GLU A 169 0.79 -2.23 -10.55
C GLU A 169 0.24 -1.57 -11.82
N GLU A 170 0.66 -0.33 -12.14
CA GLU A 170 0.22 0.35 -13.35
C GLU A 170 0.60 -0.45 -14.61
N ARG A 171 1.79 -1.06 -14.66
CA ARG A 171 2.19 -1.94 -15.77
C ARG A 171 1.29 -3.17 -15.89
N LYS A 172 0.88 -3.75 -14.77
CA LYS A 172 -0.04 -4.88 -14.77
C LYS A 172 -1.42 -4.45 -15.26
N LEU A 173 -1.92 -3.30 -14.80
CA LEU A 173 -3.21 -2.76 -15.21
C LEU A 173 -3.24 -2.40 -16.71
N VAL A 174 -2.14 -1.88 -17.27
CA VAL A 174 -2.01 -1.71 -18.73
C VAL A 174 -2.10 -3.05 -19.46
N LYS A 175 -1.42 -4.10 -18.98
CA LYS A 175 -1.50 -5.44 -19.60
C LYS A 175 -2.91 -6.04 -19.53
N GLU A 176 -3.64 -5.77 -18.46
CA GLU A 176 -4.97 -6.34 -18.20
C GLU A 176 -6.08 -5.59 -18.98
N PHE A 177 -6.05 -4.26 -18.93
CA PHE A 177 -7.11 -3.38 -19.45
C PHE A 177 -6.73 -2.59 -20.71
N GLY A 178 -5.47 -2.64 -21.16
CA GLY A 178 -5.03 -2.02 -22.40
C GLY A 178 -5.28 -0.51 -22.47
N GLU A 179 -5.80 -0.06 -23.60
CA GLU A 179 -6.10 1.34 -23.91
C GLU A 179 -7.04 2.01 -22.91
N SER A 180 -8.00 1.29 -22.32
CA SER A 180 -8.87 1.83 -21.27
C SER A 180 -8.09 2.41 -20.10
N TYR A 181 -7.05 1.68 -19.65
CA TYR A 181 -6.22 2.13 -18.54
C TYR A 181 -5.28 3.25 -18.96
N VAL A 182 -4.77 3.24 -20.20
CA VAL A 182 -3.94 4.33 -20.75
C VAL A 182 -4.74 5.64 -20.78
N ARG A 183 -5.98 5.61 -21.31
CA ARG A 183 -6.89 6.77 -21.30
C ARG A 183 -7.19 7.29 -19.91
N TYR A 184 -7.42 6.40 -18.95
CA TYR A 184 -7.61 6.77 -17.54
C TYR A 184 -6.35 7.42 -16.94
N LYS A 185 -5.18 6.84 -17.21
CA LYS A 185 -3.87 7.33 -16.74
C LYS A 185 -3.56 8.74 -17.23
N MET A 186 -4.03 9.12 -18.41
CA MET A 186 -3.87 10.48 -18.94
C MET A 186 -4.75 11.53 -18.22
N LYS A 187 -5.91 11.12 -17.67
CA LYS A 187 -6.90 12.05 -17.12
C LYS A 187 -6.86 12.20 -15.60
N VAL A 188 -6.45 11.15 -14.89
CA VAL A 188 -6.51 11.09 -13.42
C VAL A 188 -5.11 11.00 -12.84
N PRO A 189 -4.68 11.91 -11.95
CA PRO A 189 -3.32 11.91 -11.38
C PRO A 189 -3.03 10.69 -10.49
N LYS A 190 -1.74 10.40 -10.26
CA LYS A 190 -1.32 9.18 -9.54
C LYS A 190 -1.70 9.21 -8.05
N LEU A 191 -1.28 10.25 -7.33
CA LEU A 191 -1.32 10.33 -5.86
C LEU A 191 -1.94 11.62 -5.32
N ILE A 192 -1.70 12.76 -5.97
CA ILE A 192 -2.26 14.05 -5.55
C ILE A 192 -3.66 14.17 -6.18
N PRO A 193 -4.74 14.33 -5.40
CA PRO A 193 -6.08 14.45 -5.94
C PRO A 193 -6.22 15.67 -6.84
N SER A 194 -6.85 15.49 -8.01
CA SER A 194 -7.33 16.60 -8.81
C SER A 194 -8.59 17.20 -8.19
N LEU A 195 -8.77 18.52 -8.25
CA LEU A 195 -10.02 19.18 -7.85
C LEU A 195 -11.19 18.86 -8.80
N ARG A 196 -10.87 18.48 -10.05
CA ARG A 196 -11.85 18.07 -11.06
C ARG A 196 -11.81 16.55 -11.25
N LYS A 197 -12.99 15.91 -11.29
CA LYS A 197 -13.11 14.49 -11.63
C LYS A 197 -12.52 14.23 -13.02
N GLY A 198 -11.52 13.36 -13.13
CA GLY A 198 -10.88 13.01 -14.40
C GLY A 198 -11.66 11.98 -15.25
N GLY A 199 -12.96 11.83 -14.99
CA GLY A 199 -13.85 10.86 -15.62
C GLY A 199 -14.19 9.67 -14.70
N GLY A 200 -15.44 9.21 -14.80
CA GLY A 200 -15.97 8.02 -14.12
C GLY A 200 -16.93 7.28 -15.04
N GLY A 201 -17.09 5.97 -14.84
CA GLY A 201 -17.89 5.11 -15.71
C GLY A 201 -17.15 3.85 -16.15
N LYS A 202 -17.79 3.07 -17.04
CA LYS A 202 -17.19 1.89 -17.69
C LYS A 202 -16.30 2.35 -18.84
N LEU A 203 -15.04 1.93 -18.84
CA LEU A 203 -14.15 2.14 -19.98
C LEU A 203 -13.93 0.81 -20.70
N ASN A 204 -14.53 0.67 -21.89
CA ASN A 204 -14.35 -0.48 -22.76
C ASN A 204 -12.98 -0.39 -23.46
N LYS A 205 -12.35 -1.56 -23.67
CA LYS A 205 -11.04 -1.69 -24.34
C LYS A 205 -11.04 -0.93 -25.66
#